data_AF-A0A450Z5C8-F1
#
_entry.id   AF-A0A450Z5C8-F1
#
_cell.length_a   1.000
_cell.length_b   1.000
_cell.length_c   1.000
_cell.angle_alpha   90.00
_cell.angle_beta   90.00
_cell.angle_gamma   90.00
#
_symmetry.space_group_name_H-M   'P 1'
#
loop_
_entity.id
_entity.type
_entity.pdbx_description
1 polymer ?
#
loop_
_entity_poly.entity_id
_entity_poly.type
_entity_poly.pdbx_seq_one_letter_code
_entity_poly.pdbx_strand_id
1 'polypeptide(L)' 'MYEDEIIREVWRNRDAYVAQHHYSLDEIVADLQARRKEITDILSGETEVIGEALLNPPKKIQTHQDR' A
#
# COMPACT_ATOMS: atom_id res chain seq x y z
N MET A 1 -5.39 27.74 3.90
CA MET A 1 -4.09 27.10 3.61
C MET A 1 -4.12 25.67 4.15
N TYR A 2 -4.87 24.80 3.47
CA TYR A 2 -5.06 23.37 3.78
C TYR A 2 -4.82 22.54 2.52
N GLU A 3 -5.18 23.08 1.36
CA GLU A 3 -4.90 22.52 0.04
C GLU A 3 -3.40 22.25 -0.16
N ASP A 4 -2.52 23.20 0.21
CA ASP A 4 -1.06 23.02 0.09
C ASP A 4 -0.50 21.91 0.98
N GLU A 5 -1.15 21.58 2.09
CA GLU A 5 -0.73 20.49 2.98
C GLU A 5 -1.18 19.14 2.43
N ILE A 6 -2.43 19.03 1.97
CA ILE A 6 -2.95 17.83 1.31
C ILE A 6 -2.12 17.50 0.07
N ILE A 7 -1.84 18.50 -0.76
CA ILE A 7 -1.03 18.31 -1.97
C ILE A 7 0.37 17.79 -1.58
N ARG A 8 1.05 18.42 -0.62
CA ARG A 8 2.38 17.98 -0.16
C ARG A 8 2.38 16.54 0.35
N GLU A 9 1.36 16.16 1.10
CA GLU A 9 1.24 14.81 1.63
C GLU A 9 1.00 13.77 0.53
N VAL A 10 0.20 14.11 -0.49
CA VAL A 10 0.01 13.26 -1.67
C VAL A 10 1.34 13.08 -2.44
N TRP A 11 2.15 14.13 -2.62
CA TRP A 11 3.46 14.00 -3.26
C TRP A 11 4.38 13.08 -2.44
N ARG A 12 4.43 13.25 -1.11
CA ARG A 12 5.21 12.37 -0.21
C ARG A 12 4.78 10.91 -0.30
N ASN A 13 3.48 10.66 -0.26
CA ASN A 13 2.93 9.31 -0.34
C ASN A 13 3.26 8.65 -1.69
N ARG A 14 3.18 9.39 -2.80
CA ARG A 14 3.60 8.86 -4.10
C ARG A 14 5.09 8.51 -4.09
N ASP A 15 5.95 9.41 -3.62
CA ASP A 15 7.40 9.18 -3.65
C ASP A 15 7.80 7.98 -2.79
N ALA A 16 7.20 7.84 -1.61
CA ALA A 16 7.39 6.67 -0.76
C ALA A 16 6.89 5.37 -1.41
N TYR A 17 5.72 5.41 -2.04
CA TYR A 17 5.14 4.25 -2.73
C TYR A 17 6.03 3.80 -3.90
N VAL A 18 6.47 4.73 -4.74
CA VAL A 18 7.36 4.40 -5.87
C VAL A 18 8.71 3.87 -5.37
N ALA A 19 9.27 4.44 -4.31
CA ALA A 19 10.52 3.96 -3.70
C ALA A 19 10.38 2.53 -3.14
N GLN A 20 9.23 2.19 -2.54
CA GLN A 20 8.93 0.84 -2.05
C GLN A 20 8.92 -0.20 -3.18
N HIS A 21 8.53 0.20 -4.39
CA HIS A 21 8.48 -0.64 -5.59
C HIS A 21 9.71 -0.45 -6.48
N HIS A 22 10.83 0.02 -5.93
CA HIS A 22 12.11 0.18 -6.63
C HIS A 22 12.04 1.01 -7.92
N TYR A 23 11.06 1.93 -8.02
CA TYR A 23 10.77 2.66 -9.25
C TYR A 23 10.45 1.76 -10.46
N SER A 24 10.09 0.50 -10.22
CA SER A 24 9.71 -0.48 -11.24
C SER A 24 8.22 -0.35 -11.55
N LEU A 25 7.91 -0.07 -12.82
CA LEU A 25 6.52 0.02 -13.27
C LEU A 25 5.80 -1.33 -13.12
N ASP A 26 6.50 -2.44 -13.40
CA ASP A 26 5.91 -3.78 -13.34
C ASP A 26 5.55 -4.15 -11.89
N GLU A 27 6.39 -3.80 -10.91
CA GLU A 27 6.11 -4.04 -9.49
C GLU A 27 4.91 -3.21 -9.00
N ILE A 28 4.83 -1.95 -9.42
CA ILE A 28 3.71 -1.06 -9.08
C ILE A 28 2.41 -1.59 -9.67
N VAL A 29 2.40 -1.97 -10.95
CA VAL A 29 1.20 -2.49 -11.62
C VAL A 29 0.75 -3.79 -10.98
N ALA A 30 1.67 -4.70 -10.65
CA ALA A 30 1.34 -5.95 -9.98
C ALA A 30 0.71 -5.72 -8.60
N ASP A 31 1.27 -4.82 -7.79
CA ASP A 31 0.73 -4.48 -6.46
C ASP A 31 -0.68 -3.86 -6.56
N LEU A 32 -0.87 -2.91 -7.48
CA LEU A 32 -2.18 -2.28 -7.69
C LEU A 32 -3.24 -3.28 -8.18
N GLN A 33 -2.87 -4.23 -9.04
CA GLN A 33 -3.77 -5.29 -9.48
C GLN A 33 -4.16 -6.22 -8.33
N ALA A 34 -3.20 -6.60 -7.47
CA ALA A 34 -3.46 -7.42 -6.30
C ALA A 34 -4.44 -6.73 -5.33
N ARG A 35 -4.20 -5.45 -5.02
CA ARG A 35 -5.10 -4.66 -4.15
C ARG A 35 -6.49 -4.50 -4.76
N ARG A 36 -6.59 -4.26 -6.07
CA ARG A 36 -7.89 -4.18 -6.75
C ARG A 36 -8.66 -5.48 -6.61
N LYS A 37 -7.99 -6.62 -6.79
CA LYS A 37 -8.61 -7.94 -6.64
C LYS A 37 -9.10 -8.13 -5.20
N GLU A 38 -8.26 -7.87 -4.21
CA GLU A 38 -8.64 -7.95 -2.79
C GLU A 38 -9.87 -7.09 -2.48
N ILE A 39 -9.91 -5.83 -2.93
CA ILE A 39 -11.09 -4.97 -2.75
C ILE A 39 -12.32 -5.56 -3.46
N THR A 40 -12.15 -6.14 -4.64
CA THR A 40 -13.26 -6.76 -5.39
C THR A 40 -13.81 -7.97 -4.63
N ASP A 41 -12.94 -8.81 -4.11
CA ASP A 41 -13.28 -10.02 -3.35
C ASP A 41 -13.97 -9.66 -2.00
N ILE A 42 -13.59 -8.53 -1.39
CA ILE A 42 -14.24 -7.98 -0.20
C ILE A 42 -15.65 -7.49 -0.51
N LEU A 43 -15.80 -6.74 -1.61
CA LEU A 43 -17.10 -6.19 -2.00
C LEU A 43 -18.05 -7.27 -2.53
N SER A 44 -17.53 -8.37 -3.08
CA SER A 44 -18.33 -9.53 -3.50
C SER A 44 -18.79 -10.41 -2.33
N GLY A 45 -18.25 -10.18 -1.11
CA GLY A 45 -18.55 -10.98 0.07
C GLY A 45 -17.85 -12.34 0.08
N GLU A 46 -16.87 -12.55 -0.79
CA GLU A 46 -16.11 -13.80 -0.91
C GLU A 46 -14.98 -13.91 0.13
N THR A 47 -14.69 -12.83 0.86
CA THR A 47 -13.67 -12.79 1.92
C THR A 47 -14.19 -12.21 3.23
N GLU A 48 -14.00 -12.94 4.34
CA GLU A 48 -14.20 -12.50 5.72
C GLU A 48 -12.98 -11.65 6.14
N VAL A 49 -13.13 -10.33 6.31
CA VAL A 49 -11.98 -9.40 6.39
C VAL A 49 -11.49 -9.15 7.81
N ILE A 50 -10.21 -9.46 8.07
CA ILE A 50 -9.43 -8.82 9.14
C ILE A 50 -9.01 -7.44 8.62
N GLY A 51 -9.71 -6.38 9.02
CA GLY A 51 -9.62 -5.02 8.48
C GLY A 51 -8.27 -4.29 8.57
N GLU A 52 -7.20 -4.99 8.94
CA GLU A 52 -5.86 -4.43 9.17
C GLU A 52 -4.99 -4.41 7.90
N ALA A 53 -5.32 -5.21 6.88
CA ALA A 53 -4.53 -5.36 5.65
C ALA A 53 -4.70 -4.21 4.64
N LEU A 54 -5.88 -3.58 4.57
CA LEU A 54 -6.16 -2.51 3.60
C LEU A 54 -5.52 -1.16 3.97
N LEU A 55 -5.23 -0.94 5.25
CA LEU A 55 -4.64 0.32 5.76
C LEU A 55 -3.14 0.23 6.02
N ASN A 56 -2.59 -0.98 6.14
CA ASN A 56 -1.16 -1.20 6.32
C ASN A 56 -0.64 -2.09 5.18
N PRO A 57 0.09 -1.55 4.18
CA PRO A 57 0.89 -2.41 3.31
C PRO A 57 1.85 -3.22 4.20
N PRO A 58 2.22 -4.45 3.79
CA PRO A 58 2.91 -5.39 4.67
C PRO A 58 4.16 -4.72 5.24
N LYS A 59 4.14 -4.46 6.56
CA LYS A 59 5.35 -4.14 7.32
C LYS A 59 6.31 -5.29 7.06
N LYS A 60 7.41 -5.04 6.35
CA LYS A 60 8.58 -5.92 6.38
C LYS A 60 8.87 -6.17 7.86
N ILE A 61 8.75 -7.42 8.27
CA ILE A 61 9.24 -7.91 9.55
C ILE A 61 10.74 -7.59 9.56
N GLN A 62 11.13 -6.51 10.24
CA GLN A 62 12.51 -6.36 10.68
C GLN A 62 12.69 -7.37 11.80
N THR A 63 13.18 -8.54 11.45
CA THR A 63 13.80 -9.46 12.41
C THR A 63 15.08 -8.78 12.87
N HIS A 64 14.98 -7.97 13.92
CA HIS A 64 16.12 -7.74 14.81
C HIS A 64 16.37 -9.09 15.52
N GLN A 65 17.24 -9.91 14.93
CA GLN A 65 17.93 -10.94 15.70
C GLN A 65 19.00 -10.22 16.52
N ASP A 66 18.74 -10.16 17.82
CA ASP A 66 19.74 -9.92 18.86
C ASP A 66 21.00 -10.75 18.59
N ARG A 67 22.15 -10.08 18.56
CA ARG A 67 23.42 -10.67 18.98
C ARG A 67 24.41 -9.61 19.41
#